data_AF-A0A950FG93-F1
#
_entry.id   AF-A0A950FG93-F1
#
_cell.length_a   1.000
_cell.length_b   1.000
_cell.length_c   1.000
_cell.angle_alpha   90.00
_cell.angle_beta   90.00
_cell.angle_gamma   90.00
#
_symmetry.space_group_name_H-M   'P 1'
#
loop_
_entity.id
_entity.type
_entity.pdbx_description
1 polymer ?
#
loop_
_entity_poly.entity_id
_entity_poly.type
_entity_poly.pdbx_seq_one_letter_code
_entity_poly.pdbx_strand_id
1 'polypeptide(L)'
;MAQMFRRAPLRAITQLVYSIRHYDYNYLPAVPVAIPMLVFGKARLVYVLSIVNVFAVPVAIGLTAASKAIAKSAGYLQTKSLSFLVPLVLFLFPPFWVPILRGYPDIGGLGFASAVILLYFRQPPQLLKTGELIVCGVLLALLVLFRRWYAFWASSFIMLLPLDAAFYLWNEESFDFETCRKIFRPAAFIMMAFAISLAGIAWPLVIHMIKTPYRDIYSAYRGSLNIVESLQDVARVYLGPFVCAAFVISVIVLAARRRTRRICMFLFGQAVLIFILFVWIQDFGWQHLFLLMPTIIILVSLALLELASLNSCIIVSVYSLVSIMAFVPVFWQSIGPLSRPSEYIAPLGRCFPLILHDLPEIRRLLSVLQDYDA
;
A
#
# COMPACT_ATOMS: atom_id res chain seq x y z
N MET A 1 -14.31 17.52 -8.35
CA MET A 1 -15.42 16.58 -8.03
C MET A 1 -16.51 17.18 -7.15
N ALA A 2 -16.22 17.63 -5.90
CA ALA A 2 -17.24 18.17 -4.99
C ALA A 2 -18.20 19.21 -5.61
N GLN A 3 -17.65 20.22 -6.30
CA GLN A 3 -18.48 21.23 -6.96
C GLN A 3 -19.33 20.68 -8.12
N MET A 4 -18.81 19.69 -8.84
CA MET A 4 -19.52 19.04 -9.95
C MET A 4 -20.72 18.23 -9.44
N PHE A 5 -20.54 17.51 -8.33
CA PHE A 5 -21.64 16.79 -7.67
C PHE A 5 -22.74 17.73 -7.17
N ARG A 6 -22.38 18.93 -6.68
CA ARG A 6 -23.38 19.94 -6.25
C ARG A 6 -24.17 20.53 -7.42
N ARG A 7 -23.52 20.82 -8.55
CA ARG A 7 -24.13 21.56 -9.67
C ARG A 7 -24.83 20.66 -10.68
N ALA A 8 -24.27 19.47 -10.95
CA ALA A 8 -24.75 18.56 -11.98
C ALA A 8 -24.41 17.09 -11.62
N PRO A 9 -25.19 16.45 -10.73
CA PRO A 9 -24.85 15.12 -10.18
C PRO A 9 -24.79 14.03 -11.26
N LEU A 10 -25.73 14.03 -12.21
CA LEU A 10 -25.73 13.07 -13.33
C LEU A 10 -24.46 13.20 -14.19
N ARG A 11 -24.09 14.44 -14.56
CA ARG A 11 -22.86 14.70 -15.32
C ARG A 11 -21.62 14.26 -14.52
N ALA A 12 -21.60 14.49 -13.21
CA ALA A 12 -20.50 14.06 -12.34
C ALA A 12 -20.33 12.53 -12.32
N ILE A 13 -21.44 11.78 -12.29
CA ILE A 13 -21.41 10.31 -12.37
C ILE A 13 -20.92 9.85 -13.74
N THR A 14 -21.43 10.43 -14.83
CA THR A 14 -20.98 10.08 -16.19
C THR A 14 -19.48 10.34 -16.37
N GLN A 15 -18.99 11.49 -15.91
CA GLN A 15 -17.57 11.85 -15.94
C GLN A 15 -16.71 10.91 -15.07
N LEU A 16 -17.20 10.54 -13.90
CA LEU A 16 -16.53 9.57 -13.04
C LEU A 16 -16.37 8.22 -13.75
N VAL A 17 -17.46 7.65 -14.26
CA VAL A 17 -17.45 6.37 -14.98
C VAL A 17 -16.54 6.46 -16.21
N TYR A 18 -16.65 7.53 -16.99
CA TYR A 18 -15.79 7.74 -18.15
C TYR A 18 -14.31 7.77 -17.76
N SER A 19 -13.96 8.50 -16.69
CA SER A 19 -12.58 8.59 -16.19
C SER A 19 -12.04 7.23 -15.75
N ILE A 20 -12.83 6.43 -15.04
CA ILE A 20 -12.43 5.08 -14.59
C ILE A 20 -12.14 4.18 -15.80
N ARG A 21 -12.89 4.34 -16.89
CA ARG A 21 -12.79 3.49 -18.08
C ARG A 21 -11.68 3.88 -19.04
N HIS A 22 -11.16 5.12 -18.98
CA HIS A 22 -10.26 5.64 -20.01
C HIS A 22 -8.99 6.32 -19.49
N TYR A 23 -8.92 6.74 -18.22
CA TYR A 23 -7.80 7.52 -17.72
C TYR A 23 -6.97 6.74 -16.70
N ASP A 24 -5.64 6.81 -16.88
CA ASP A 24 -4.64 6.31 -15.91
C ASP A 24 -4.78 6.97 -14.53
N TYR A 25 -5.19 8.24 -14.50
CA TYR A 25 -5.53 9.00 -13.30
C TYR A 25 -7.01 9.40 -13.35
N ASN A 26 -7.85 8.60 -12.72
CA ASN A 26 -9.29 8.83 -12.68
C ASN A 26 -9.73 9.53 -11.37
N TYR A 27 -11.02 9.88 -11.32
CA TYR A 27 -11.58 10.62 -10.20
C TYR A 27 -12.01 9.76 -9.00
N LEU A 28 -11.88 8.43 -9.06
CA LEU A 28 -12.37 7.51 -8.04
C LEU A 28 -11.82 7.83 -6.63
N PRO A 29 -10.52 8.07 -6.42
CA PRO A 29 -10.00 8.41 -5.08
C PRO A 29 -10.55 9.73 -4.53
N ALA A 30 -10.97 10.65 -5.40
CA ALA A 30 -11.45 11.97 -4.99
C ALA A 30 -12.92 11.97 -4.55
N VAL A 31 -13.72 10.96 -4.92
CA VAL A 31 -15.15 10.92 -4.60
C VAL A 31 -15.39 10.77 -3.10
N PRO A 32 -14.79 9.80 -2.39
CA PRO A 32 -15.00 9.67 -0.95
C PRO A 32 -14.51 10.90 -0.17
N VAL A 33 -13.39 11.48 -0.59
CA VAL A 33 -12.80 12.70 0.00
C VAL A 33 -13.67 13.94 -0.25
N ALA A 34 -14.42 13.98 -1.35
CA ALA A 34 -15.30 15.09 -1.65
C ALA A 34 -16.43 15.23 -0.62
N ILE A 35 -16.91 14.14 -0.01
CA ILE A 35 -18.06 14.17 0.91
C ILE A 35 -17.78 15.05 2.15
N PRO A 36 -16.70 14.82 2.94
CA PRO A 36 -16.41 15.72 4.07
C PRO A 36 -16.06 17.14 3.63
N MET A 37 -15.43 17.33 2.46
CA MET A 37 -15.16 18.68 1.92
C MET A 37 -16.43 19.45 1.56
N LEU A 38 -17.52 18.75 1.22
CA LEU A 38 -18.83 19.37 1.02
C LEU A 38 -19.45 19.84 2.35
N VAL A 39 -19.08 19.26 3.48
CA VAL A 39 -19.65 19.61 4.79
C VAL A 39 -18.78 20.67 5.49
N PHE A 40 -17.47 20.45 5.54
CA PHE A 40 -16.53 21.24 6.33
C PHE A 40 -15.76 22.30 5.53
N GLY A 41 -15.99 22.37 4.22
CA GLY A 41 -15.40 23.39 3.34
C GLY A 41 -14.17 22.93 2.54
N LYS A 42 -13.54 23.88 1.85
CA LYS A 42 -12.52 23.61 0.80
C LYS A 42 -11.07 23.83 1.26
N ALA A 43 -10.84 24.05 2.55
CA ALA A 43 -9.50 24.33 3.06
C ALA A 43 -8.57 23.11 2.90
N ARG A 44 -7.26 23.35 2.72
CA ARG A 44 -6.25 22.26 2.60
C ARG A 44 -6.25 21.33 3.81
N LEU A 45 -6.42 21.88 5.01
CA LEU A 45 -6.53 21.08 6.23
C LEU A 45 -7.73 20.12 6.19
N VAL A 46 -8.90 20.61 5.75
CA VAL A 46 -10.10 19.77 5.58
C VAL A 46 -9.84 18.65 4.59
N TYR A 47 -9.16 18.93 3.47
CA TYR A 47 -8.79 17.90 2.49
C TYR A 47 -7.87 16.82 3.10
N VAL A 48 -6.81 17.21 3.82
CA VAL A 48 -5.89 16.26 4.46
C VAL A 48 -6.60 15.43 5.53
N LEU A 49 -7.39 16.06 6.41
CA LEU A 49 -8.19 15.35 7.41
C LEU A 49 -9.22 14.41 6.78
N SER A 50 -9.76 14.78 5.61
CA SER A 50 -10.66 13.90 4.86
C SER A 50 -9.93 12.65 4.37
N ILE A 51 -8.69 12.75 3.86
CA ILE A 51 -7.87 11.58 3.50
C ILE A 51 -7.62 10.71 4.73
N VAL A 52 -7.25 11.31 5.87
CA VAL A 52 -6.99 10.57 7.12
C VAL A 52 -8.21 9.76 7.55
N ASN A 53 -9.37 10.41 7.64
CA ASN A 53 -10.57 9.76 8.18
C ASN A 53 -11.22 8.79 7.19
N VAL A 54 -11.23 9.12 5.90
CA VAL A 54 -11.91 8.31 4.87
C VAL A 54 -11.05 7.14 4.40
N PHE A 55 -9.72 7.28 4.42
CA PHE A 55 -8.82 6.22 3.94
C PHE A 55 -7.88 5.71 5.03
N ALA A 56 -7.09 6.58 5.66
CA ALA A 56 -5.99 6.15 6.51
C ALA A 56 -6.44 5.37 7.77
N VAL A 57 -7.53 5.82 8.42
CA VAL A 57 -8.12 5.12 9.58
C VAL A 57 -8.71 3.76 9.18
N PRO A 58 -9.56 3.64 8.14
CA PRO A 58 -10.01 2.34 7.64
C PRO A 58 -8.86 1.39 7.26
N VAL A 59 -7.78 1.91 6.67
CA VAL A 59 -6.57 1.13 6.36
C VAL A 59 -5.91 0.60 7.63
N ALA A 60 -5.76 1.42 8.67
CA ALA A 60 -5.21 0.97 9.95
C ALA A 60 -6.05 -0.15 10.57
N ILE A 61 -7.38 -0.03 10.51
CA ILE A 61 -8.32 -1.08 10.97
C ILE A 61 -8.18 -2.34 10.12
N GLY A 62 -8.15 -2.21 8.79
CA GLY A 62 -8.02 -3.32 7.85
C GLY A 62 -6.72 -4.10 8.02
N LEU A 63 -5.58 -3.41 8.14
CA LEU A 63 -4.27 -4.04 8.40
C LEU A 63 -4.22 -4.69 9.78
N THR A 64 -4.87 -4.11 10.79
CA THR A 64 -4.99 -4.71 12.11
C THR A 64 -5.82 -6.00 12.06
N ALA A 65 -6.96 -5.97 11.36
CA ALA A 65 -7.81 -7.13 11.16
C ALA A 65 -7.08 -8.24 10.40
N ALA A 66 -6.38 -7.89 9.31
CA ALA A 66 -5.57 -8.81 8.52
C ALA A 66 -4.47 -9.46 9.36
N SER A 67 -3.70 -8.66 10.12
CA SER A 67 -2.65 -9.14 11.02
C SER A 67 -3.19 -10.09 12.08
N LYS A 68 -4.34 -9.76 12.69
CA LYS A 68 -4.99 -10.63 13.68
C LYS A 68 -5.46 -11.94 13.08
N ALA A 69 -6.03 -11.90 11.88
CA ALA A 69 -6.48 -13.10 11.18
C ALA A 69 -5.31 -14.01 10.81
N ILE A 70 -4.20 -13.43 10.33
CA ILE A 70 -2.94 -14.13 10.09
C ILE A 70 -2.39 -14.75 11.37
N ALA A 71 -2.32 -13.98 12.46
CA ALA A 71 -1.83 -14.48 13.73
C ALA A 71 -2.71 -15.61 14.27
N LYS A 72 -4.03 -15.50 14.15
CA LYS A 72 -4.97 -16.56 14.53
C LYS A 72 -4.78 -17.81 13.68
N SER A 73 -4.64 -17.69 12.35
CA SER A 73 -4.42 -18.83 11.47
C SER A 73 -3.07 -19.51 11.70
N ALA A 74 -2.07 -18.75 12.14
CA ALA A 74 -0.77 -19.26 12.59
C ALA A 74 -0.74 -19.77 14.05
N GLY A 75 -1.88 -19.78 14.76
CA GLY A 75 -2.00 -20.34 16.11
C GLY A 75 -1.51 -19.45 17.26
N TYR A 76 -1.43 -18.14 17.06
CA TYR A 76 -1.09 -17.21 18.15
C TYR A 76 -2.29 -17.00 19.09
N LEU A 77 -2.04 -17.09 20.40
CA LEU A 77 -3.06 -16.84 21.43
C LEU A 77 -3.20 -15.34 21.77
N GLN A 78 -2.10 -14.58 21.70
CA GLN A 78 -2.04 -13.17 22.12
C GLN A 78 -2.43 -12.17 21.02
N THR A 79 -3.42 -12.49 20.20
CA THR A 79 -3.84 -11.65 19.06
C THR A 79 -4.40 -10.28 19.46
N LYS A 80 -4.82 -10.11 20.73
CA LYS A 80 -5.33 -8.83 21.24
C LYS A 80 -4.27 -7.73 21.19
N SER A 81 -2.99 -8.05 21.44
CA SER A 81 -1.87 -7.09 21.41
C SER A 81 -1.67 -6.46 20.04
N LEU A 82 -2.04 -7.16 18.96
CA LEU A 82 -1.97 -6.62 17.60
C LEU A 82 -2.92 -5.43 17.37
N SER A 83 -3.95 -5.25 18.20
CA SER A 83 -4.80 -4.05 18.16
C SER A 83 -4.02 -2.78 18.46
N PHE A 84 -2.90 -2.90 19.18
CA PHE A 84 -2.03 -1.80 19.52
C PHE A 84 -0.76 -1.79 18.67
N LEU A 85 -0.11 -2.96 18.49
CA LEU A 85 1.15 -3.04 17.74
C LEU A 85 1.01 -2.61 16.28
N VAL A 86 -0.06 -2.99 15.59
CA VAL A 86 -0.23 -2.64 14.17
C VAL A 86 -0.42 -1.13 13.98
N PRO A 87 -1.34 -0.45 14.69
CA PRO A 87 -1.42 1.01 14.64
C PRO A 87 -0.15 1.72 15.10
N LEU A 88 0.55 1.19 16.12
CA LEU A 88 1.82 1.73 16.58
C LEU A 88 2.88 1.72 15.47
N VAL A 89 3.10 0.56 14.85
CA VAL A 89 4.06 0.41 13.74
C VAL A 89 3.64 1.29 12.56
N LEU A 90 2.35 1.32 12.20
CA LEU A 90 1.83 2.09 11.07
C LEU A 90 1.95 3.61 11.27
N PHE A 91 1.51 4.13 12.42
CA PHE A 91 1.50 5.56 12.67
C PHE A 91 2.88 6.13 12.98
N LEU A 92 3.82 5.30 13.45
CA LEU A 92 5.21 5.72 13.60
C LEU A 92 6.03 5.50 12.32
N PHE A 93 5.44 5.01 11.23
CA PHE A 93 6.12 4.79 9.97
C PHE A 93 6.06 6.05 9.09
N PRO A 94 7.16 6.79 8.86
CA PRO A 94 7.13 8.07 8.14
C PRO A 94 6.47 7.99 6.74
N PRO A 95 6.75 6.96 5.91
CA PRO A 95 6.07 6.78 4.62
C PRO A 95 4.54 6.69 4.67
N PHE A 96 3.93 6.42 5.83
CA PHE A 96 2.48 6.50 5.99
C PHE A 96 1.97 7.93 5.88
N TRP A 97 2.65 8.87 6.52
CA TRP A 97 2.19 10.25 6.67
C TRP A 97 2.64 11.16 5.54
N VAL A 98 3.87 11.00 5.04
CA VAL A 98 4.44 11.94 4.05
C VAL A 98 3.53 12.12 2.83
N PRO A 99 2.99 11.06 2.19
CA PRO A 99 2.09 11.23 1.06
C PRO A 99 0.75 11.87 1.46
N ILE A 100 0.19 11.51 2.61
CA ILE A 100 -1.07 12.07 3.12
C ILE A 100 -0.96 13.58 3.34
N LEU A 101 0.11 14.03 4.00
CA LEU A 101 0.37 15.46 4.27
C LEU A 101 0.66 16.26 2.99
N ARG A 102 1.19 15.58 1.96
CA ARG A 102 1.34 16.13 0.59
C ARG A 102 0.04 16.10 -0.22
N GLY A 103 -1.01 15.47 0.29
CA GLY A 103 -2.34 15.48 -0.32
C GLY A 103 -2.60 14.33 -1.30
N TYR A 104 -1.80 13.26 -1.26
CA TYR A 104 -2.04 12.05 -2.05
C TYR A 104 -3.16 11.20 -1.39
N PRO A 105 -4.33 11.02 -2.03
CA PRO A 105 -5.40 10.14 -1.52
C PRO A 105 -5.09 8.65 -1.71
N ASP A 106 -3.93 8.34 -2.26
CA ASP A 106 -3.54 7.03 -2.76
C ASP A 106 -3.57 5.93 -1.69
N ILE A 107 -3.42 6.27 -0.41
CA ILE A 107 -3.53 5.33 0.70
C ILE A 107 -4.87 4.57 0.71
N GLY A 108 -5.93 5.11 0.09
CA GLY A 108 -7.21 4.38 -0.04
C GLY A 108 -7.07 3.01 -0.72
N GLY A 109 -6.09 2.84 -1.62
CA GLY A 109 -5.82 1.54 -2.24
C GLY A 109 -5.40 0.47 -1.23
N LEU A 110 -4.70 0.85 -0.16
CA LEU A 110 -4.36 -0.07 0.93
C LEU A 110 -5.58 -0.67 1.63
N GLY A 111 -6.75 -0.01 1.53
CA GLY A 111 -8.01 -0.57 2.03
C GLY A 111 -8.34 -1.87 1.31
N PHE A 112 -8.28 -1.86 -0.03
CA PHE A 112 -8.51 -3.06 -0.84
C PHE A 112 -7.41 -4.11 -0.62
N ALA A 113 -6.14 -3.70 -0.58
CA ALA A 113 -5.02 -4.62 -0.34
C ALA A 113 -5.14 -5.32 1.03
N SER A 114 -5.46 -4.58 2.09
CA SER A 114 -5.67 -5.15 3.42
C SER A 114 -6.86 -6.10 3.49
N ALA A 115 -7.95 -5.81 2.76
CA ALA A 115 -9.09 -6.71 2.64
C ALA A 115 -8.73 -8.00 1.90
N VAL A 116 -7.95 -7.93 0.81
CA VAL A 116 -7.43 -9.12 0.09
C VAL A 116 -6.57 -9.98 1.01
N ILE A 117 -5.62 -9.37 1.73
CA ILE A 117 -4.76 -10.08 2.69
C ILE A 117 -5.61 -10.75 3.79
N LEU A 118 -6.55 -10.00 4.38
CA LEU A 118 -7.46 -10.53 5.40
C LEU A 118 -8.23 -11.75 4.89
N LEU A 119 -8.86 -11.63 3.72
CA LEU A 119 -9.68 -12.70 3.18
C LEU A 119 -8.86 -13.94 2.82
N TYR A 120 -7.68 -13.74 2.21
CA TYR A 120 -6.83 -14.83 1.73
C TYR A 120 -6.08 -15.56 2.85
N PHE A 121 -5.56 -14.84 3.85
CA PHE A 121 -4.69 -15.45 4.88
C PHE A 121 -5.38 -15.80 6.20
N ARG A 122 -6.67 -15.49 6.38
CA ARG A 122 -7.39 -15.90 7.60
C ARG A 122 -7.55 -17.42 7.77
N GLN A 123 -7.40 -18.19 6.69
CA GLN A 123 -7.45 -19.64 6.70
C GLN A 123 -6.65 -20.20 5.50
N PRO A 124 -6.29 -21.50 5.50
CA PRO A 124 -5.71 -22.14 4.34
C PRO A 124 -6.53 -21.90 3.05
N PRO A 125 -5.90 -21.56 1.90
CA PRO A 125 -6.61 -21.18 0.67
C PRO A 125 -7.63 -22.21 0.19
N GLN A 126 -7.35 -23.49 0.42
CA GLN A 126 -8.20 -24.61 0.02
C GLN A 126 -9.58 -24.56 0.70
N LEU A 127 -9.65 -24.02 1.92
CA LEU A 127 -10.86 -23.89 2.73
C LEU A 127 -11.66 -22.63 2.43
N LEU A 128 -11.15 -21.72 1.59
CA LEU A 128 -11.87 -20.51 1.19
C LEU A 128 -13.11 -20.86 0.36
N LYS A 129 -14.24 -20.20 0.67
CA LYS A 129 -15.47 -20.33 -0.11
C LYS A 129 -15.27 -19.64 -1.47
N THR A 130 -15.95 -20.13 -2.50
CA THR A 130 -15.87 -19.57 -3.86
C THR A 130 -16.21 -18.07 -3.88
N GLY A 131 -17.22 -17.64 -3.12
CA GLY A 131 -17.56 -16.22 -3.01
C GLY A 131 -16.42 -15.36 -2.47
N GLU A 132 -15.63 -15.88 -1.53
CA GLU A 132 -14.50 -15.15 -0.93
C GLU A 132 -13.33 -15.03 -1.93
N LEU A 133 -13.11 -16.06 -2.76
CA LEU A 133 -12.15 -16.05 -3.86
C LEU A 133 -12.54 -15.03 -4.95
N ILE A 134 -13.84 -14.97 -5.29
CA ILE A 134 -14.39 -14.00 -6.24
C ILE A 134 -14.20 -12.58 -5.69
N VAL A 135 -14.53 -12.35 -4.41
CA VAL A 135 -14.35 -11.05 -3.76
C VAL A 135 -12.88 -10.63 -3.78
N CYS A 136 -11.92 -11.53 -3.54
CA CYS A 136 -10.50 -11.23 -3.70
C CYS A 136 -10.17 -10.73 -5.12
N GLY A 137 -10.63 -11.43 -6.17
CA GLY A 137 -10.41 -11.00 -7.56
C GLY A 137 -11.03 -9.64 -7.88
N VAL A 138 -12.25 -9.38 -7.41
CA VAL A 138 -12.93 -8.07 -7.56
C VAL A 138 -12.15 -6.97 -6.84
N LEU A 139 -11.70 -7.22 -5.60
CA LEU A 139 -10.91 -6.25 -4.83
C LEU A 139 -9.57 -5.93 -5.50
N LEU A 140 -8.91 -6.92 -6.10
CA LEU A 140 -7.70 -6.72 -6.90
C LEU A 140 -7.98 -5.83 -8.13
N ALA A 141 -9.11 -6.01 -8.80
CA ALA A 141 -9.49 -5.16 -9.93
C ALA A 141 -9.78 -3.72 -9.45
N LEU A 142 -10.54 -3.56 -8.36
CA LEU A 142 -10.79 -2.26 -7.74
C LEU A 142 -9.51 -1.56 -7.29
N LEU A 143 -8.53 -2.32 -6.82
CA LEU A 143 -7.22 -1.80 -6.44
C LEU A 143 -6.50 -1.16 -7.64
N VAL A 144 -6.48 -1.83 -8.80
CA VAL A 144 -5.91 -1.29 -10.05
C VAL A 144 -6.68 -0.05 -10.52
N LEU A 145 -8.01 -0.09 -10.45
CA LEU A 145 -8.87 1.03 -10.84
C LEU A 145 -8.75 2.23 -9.88
N PHE A 146 -8.40 2.00 -8.61
CA PHE A 146 -8.22 3.07 -7.64
C PHE A 146 -7.00 3.92 -8.00
N ARG A 147 -5.85 3.29 -8.27
CA ARG A 147 -4.68 3.92 -8.85
C ARG A 147 -3.90 2.92 -9.68
N ARG A 148 -3.52 3.34 -10.90
CA ARG A 148 -2.81 2.51 -11.89
C ARG A 148 -1.59 1.77 -11.32
N TRP A 149 -0.77 2.42 -10.52
CA TRP A 149 0.47 1.81 -10.00
C TRP A 149 0.20 0.70 -8.97
N TYR A 150 -1.01 0.55 -8.43
CA TYR A 150 -1.33 -0.67 -7.68
C TYR A 150 -1.46 -1.91 -8.57
N ALA A 151 -1.41 -1.78 -9.90
CA ALA A 151 -1.21 -2.93 -10.80
C ALA A 151 0.01 -3.75 -10.41
N PHE A 152 1.09 -3.14 -9.91
CA PHE A 152 2.26 -3.88 -9.42
C PHE A 152 1.92 -4.74 -8.20
N TRP A 153 1.09 -4.23 -7.29
CA TRP A 153 0.62 -5.01 -6.13
C TRP A 153 -0.29 -6.16 -6.55
N ALA A 154 -1.26 -5.89 -7.42
CA ALA A 154 -2.21 -6.90 -7.88
C ALA A 154 -1.53 -7.99 -8.72
N SER A 155 -0.67 -7.62 -9.67
CA SER A 155 0.06 -8.55 -10.52
C SER A 155 1.02 -9.41 -9.72
N SER A 156 1.80 -8.84 -8.80
CA SER A 156 2.70 -9.63 -7.93
C SER A 156 1.93 -10.61 -7.03
N PHE A 157 0.78 -10.20 -6.49
CA PHE A 157 -0.08 -11.10 -5.73
C PHE A 157 -0.54 -12.28 -6.59
N ILE A 158 -1.06 -12.01 -7.79
CA ILE A 158 -1.52 -13.04 -8.73
C ILE A 158 -0.39 -13.98 -9.15
N MET A 159 0.79 -13.45 -9.47
CA MET A 159 1.97 -14.25 -9.85
C MET A 159 2.41 -15.21 -8.75
N LEU A 160 2.18 -14.87 -7.48
CA LEU A 160 2.54 -15.71 -6.34
C LEU A 160 1.49 -16.75 -5.97
N LEU A 161 0.23 -16.63 -6.42
CA LEU A 161 -0.82 -17.61 -6.10
C LEU A 161 -0.45 -19.04 -6.55
N PRO A 162 0.08 -19.27 -7.77
CA PRO A 162 0.54 -20.60 -8.17
C PRO A 162 1.74 -21.09 -7.35
N LEU A 163 2.65 -20.21 -6.94
CA LEU A 163 3.81 -20.58 -6.11
C LEU A 163 3.40 -20.94 -4.69
N ASP A 164 2.42 -20.25 -4.13
CA ASP A 164 1.82 -20.56 -2.83
C ASP A 164 1.08 -21.90 -2.86
N ALA A 165 0.35 -22.17 -3.96
CA ALA A 165 -0.27 -23.46 -4.22
C ALA A 165 0.79 -24.58 -4.34
N ALA A 166 1.88 -24.35 -5.09
CA ALA A 166 2.98 -25.29 -5.21
C ALA A 166 3.70 -25.53 -3.87
N PHE A 167 3.86 -24.49 -3.04
CA PHE A 167 4.44 -24.62 -1.69
C PHE A 167 3.59 -25.52 -0.79
N TYR A 168 2.26 -25.48 -0.93
CA TYR A 168 1.38 -26.43 -0.24
C TYR A 168 1.56 -27.85 -0.75
N LEU A 169 1.51 -28.04 -2.07
CA LEU A 169 1.67 -29.36 -2.70
C LEU A 169 2.99 -30.03 -2.32
N TRP A 170 4.08 -29.25 -2.16
CA TRP A 170 5.38 -29.79 -1.74
C TRP A 170 5.34 -30.50 -0.39
N ASN A 171 4.40 -30.13 0.49
CA ASN A 171 4.27 -30.73 1.82
C ASN A 171 3.21 -31.85 1.87
N GLU A 172 2.54 -32.15 0.76
CA GLU A 172 1.55 -33.23 0.68
C GLU A 172 2.21 -34.55 0.28
N GLU A 173 1.79 -35.65 0.91
CA GLU A 173 2.37 -36.99 0.67
C GLU A 173 1.90 -37.63 -0.64
N SER A 174 0.78 -37.17 -1.20
CA SER A 174 0.18 -37.73 -2.42
C SER A 174 -0.07 -36.66 -3.48
N PHE A 175 0.35 -36.95 -4.71
CA PHE A 175 0.21 -36.06 -5.86
C PHE A 175 -0.85 -36.59 -6.82
N ASP A 176 -2.12 -36.53 -6.39
CA ASP A 176 -3.25 -36.89 -7.24
C ASP A 176 -3.89 -35.65 -7.91
N PHE A 177 -4.68 -35.91 -8.96
CA PHE A 177 -5.35 -34.84 -9.71
C PHE A 177 -6.35 -34.06 -8.85
N GLU A 178 -7.03 -34.72 -7.91
CA GLU A 178 -8.04 -34.10 -7.07
C GLU A 178 -7.42 -33.10 -6.07
N THR A 179 -6.27 -33.45 -5.49
CA THR A 179 -5.49 -32.58 -4.59
C THR A 179 -4.93 -31.39 -5.36
N CYS A 180 -4.36 -31.62 -6.54
CA CYS A 180 -3.92 -30.54 -7.44
C CYS A 180 -5.07 -29.56 -7.74
N ARG A 181 -6.24 -30.08 -8.14
CA ARG A 181 -7.42 -29.27 -8.43
C ARG A 181 -7.85 -28.46 -7.21
N LYS A 182 -7.91 -29.06 -6.02
CA LYS A 182 -8.30 -28.37 -4.77
C LYS A 182 -7.34 -27.25 -4.40
N ILE A 183 -6.03 -27.46 -4.60
CA ILE A 183 -4.97 -26.51 -4.24
C ILE A 183 -4.83 -25.36 -5.24
N PHE A 184 -4.99 -25.61 -6.54
CA PHE A 184 -4.94 -24.55 -7.57
C PHE A 184 -6.27 -23.81 -7.78
N ARG A 185 -7.40 -24.37 -7.28
CA ARG A 185 -8.73 -23.73 -7.38
C ARG A 185 -8.74 -22.27 -6.89
N PRO A 186 -8.19 -21.91 -5.71
CA PRO A 186 -8.12 -20.52 -5.26
C PRO A 186 -7.46 -19.58 -6.26
N ALA A 187 -6.31 -19.97 -6.81
CA ALA A 187 -5.59 -19.18 -7.80
C ALA A 187 -6.45 -18.94 -9.06
N ALA A 188 -7.05 -20.00 -9.60
CA ALA A 188 -7.88 -19.91 -10.80
C ALA A 188 -9.10 -18.98 -10.62
N PHE A 189 -9.83 -19.12 -9.52
CA PHE A 189 -11.01 -18.28 -9.25
C PHE A 189 -10.64 -16.81 -9.02
N ILE A 190 -9.55 -16.52 -8.29
CA ILE A 190 -9.10 -15.15 -8.07
C ILE A 190 -8.68 -14.51 -9.39
N MET A 191 -7.87 -15.20 -10.20
CA MET A 191 -7.40 -14.71 -11.50
C MET A 191 -8.55 -14.46 -12.47
N MET A 192 -9.50 -15.41 -12.56
CA MET A 192 -10.66 -15.27 -13.43
C MET A 192 -11.57 -14.12 -12.97
N ALA A 193 -11.86 -14.02 -11.68
CA ALA A 193 -12.67 -12.93 -11.14
C ALA A 193 -11.99 -11.56 -11.33
N PHE A 194 -10.67 -11.47 -11.16
CA PHE A 194 -9.89 -10.26 -11.45
C PHE A 194 -10.03 -9.86 -12.93
N ALA A 195 -9.76 -10.78 -13.85
CA ALA A 195 -9.80 -10.50 -15.29
C ALA A 195 -11.20 -10.08 -15.75
N ILE A 196 -12.24 -10.82 -15.34
CA ILE A 196 -13.64 -10.51 -15.68
C ILE A 196 -14.05 -9.15 -15.10
N SER A 197 -13.72 -8.87 -13.84
CA SER A 197 -14.10 -7.61 -13.20
C SER A 197 -13.41 -6.41 -13.85
N LEU A 198 -12.09 -6.51 -14.08
CA LEU A 198 -11.32 -5.42 -14.67
C LEU A 198 -11.74 -5.14 -16.12
N ALA A 199 -11.88 -6.20 -16.93
CA ALA A 199 -12.35 -6.06 -18.31
C ALA A 199 -13.81 -5.58 -18.36
N GLY A 200 -14.69 -6.13 -17.52
CA GLY A 200 -16.10 -5.74 -17.47
C GLY A 200 -16.31 -4.28 -17.10
N ILE A 201 -15.52 -3.76 -16.15
CA ILE A 201 -15.63 -2.37 -15.71
C ILE A 201 -14.90 -1.43 -16.67
N ALA A 202 -13.66 -1.73 -17.04
CA ALA A 202 -12.73 -0.79 -17.67
C ALA A 202 -11.97 -1.35 -18.87
N TRP A 203 -12.65 -2.10 -19.75
CA TRP A 203 -12.05 -2.64 -20.99
C TRP A 203 -11.19 -1.64 -21.80
N PRO A 204 -11.62 -0.37 -22.04
CA PRO A 204 -10.80 0.56 -22.82
C PRO A 204 -9.47 0.88 -22.11
N LEU A 205 -9.49 1.06 -20.79
CA LEU A 205 -8.29 1.22 -19.97
C LEU A 205 -7.38 -0.01 -20.04
N VAL A 206 -7.95 -1.22 -20.01
CA VAL A 206 -7.15 -2.46 -20.15
C VAL A 206 -6.39 -2.48 -21.48
N ILE A 207 -7.06 -2.17 -22.59
CA ILE A 207 -6.40 -2.07 -23.90
C ILE A 207 -5.31 -1.00 -23.87
N HIS A 208 -5.60 0.17 -23.28
CA HIS A 208 -4.64 1.25 -23.15
C HIS A 208 -3.40 0.81 -22.36
N MET A 209 -3.58 0.20 -21.18
CA MET A 209 -2.49 -0.28 -20.34
C MET A 209 -1.58 -1.30 -21.03
N ILE A 210 -2.14 -2.14 -21.91
CA ILE A 210 -1.37 -3.13 -22.67
C ILE A 210 -0.57 -2.48 -23.80
N LYS A 211 -1.15 -1.47 -24.48
CA LYS A 211 -0.53 -0.83 -25.65
C LYS A 211 0.46 0.28 -25.30
N THR A 212 0.37 0.83 -24.08
CA THR A 212 1.18 1.99 -23.68
C THR A 212 2.59 1.55 -23.26
N PRO A 213 3.66 2.08 -23.90
CA PRO A 213 5.03 1.80 -23.52
C PRO A 213 5.43 2.57 -22.25
N TYR A 214 4.94 2.11 -21.10
CA TYR A 214 5.14 2.80 -19.82
C TYR A 214 6.61 3.01 -19.46
N ARG A 215 7.48 2.07 -19.83
CA ARG A 215 8.92 2.17 -19.58
C ARG A 215 9.54 3.40 -20.25
N ASP A 216 9.06 3.76 -21.44
CA ASP A 216 9.59 4.88 -22.21
C ASP A 216 9.02 6.20 -21.69
N ILE A 217 7.72 6.23 -21.41
CA ILE A 217 7.03 7.41 -20.85
C ILE A 217 7.59 7.80 -19.48
N TYR A 218 7.93 6.82 -18.65
CA TYR A 218 8.45 7.04 -17.30
C TYR A 218 9.98 7.04 -17.22
N SER A 219 10.68 7.05 -18.35
CA SER A 219 12.15 7.08 -18.38
C SER A 219 12.75 8.28 -17.62
N ALA A 220 12.12 9.46 -17.71
CA ALA A 220 12.54 10.66 -16.98
C ALA A 220 12.41 10.55 -15.45
N TYR A 221 11.66 9.57 -14.95
CA TYR A 221 11.52 9.28 -13.52
C TYR A 221 12.46 8.16 -13.03
N ARG A 222 13.39 7.70 -13.87
CA ARG A 222 14.52 6.85 -13.45
C ARG A 222 15.74 7.72 -13.25
N GLY A 223 16.03 8.05 -11.99
CA GLY A 223 17.28 8.66 -11.58
C GLY A 223 18.37 7.62 -11.29
N SER A 224 17.99 6.41 -10.89
CA SER A 224 18.92 5.33 -10.57
C SER A 224 19.44 4.61 -11.83
N LEU A 225 20.73 4.31 -11.84
CA LEU A 225 21.42 3.63 -12.95
C LEU A 225 21.20 2.12 -12.93
N ASN A 226 20.96 1.55 -11.75
CA ASN A 226 20.75 0.12 -11.56
C ASN A 226 19.85 -0.20 -10.36
N ILE A 227 19.39 -1.44 -10.27
CA ILE A 227 18.47 -1.93 -9.24
C ILE A 227 19.04 -1.77 -7.82
N VAL A 228 20.37 -1.89 -7.66
CA VAL A 228 21.03 -1.76 -6.36
C VAL A 228 20.96 -0.32 -5.86
N GLU A 229 21.18 0.64 -6.75
CA GLU A 229 21.02 2.07 -6.44
C GLU A 229 19.57 2.40 -6.09
N SER A 230 18.58 1.91 -6.85
CA SER A 230 17.17 2.10 -6.49
C SER A 230 16.83 1.49 -5.12
N LEU A 231 17.45 0.36 -4.77
CA LEU A 231 17.26 -0.28 -3.46
C LEU A 231 17.89 0.56 -2.34
N GLN A 232 19.08 1.12 -2.58
CA GLN A 232 19.74 2.02 -1.65
C GLN A 232 18.93 3.30 -1.44
N ASP A 233 18.34 3.85 -2.49
CA ASP A 233 17.45 5.01 -2.42
C ASP A 233 16.21 4.69 -1.59
N VAL A 234 15.50 3.60 -1.89
CA VAL A 234 14.37 3.13 -1.07
C VAL A 234 14.77 2.94 0.38
N ALA A 235 15.90 2.29 0.64
CA ALA A 235 16.35 1.98 1.99
C ALA A 235 16.77 3.23 2.79
N ARG A 236 17.54 4.15 2.18
CA ARG A 236 18.14 5.29 2.88
C ARG A 236 17.28 6.54 2.81
N VAL A 237 16.74 6.86 1.64
CA VAL A 237 15.98 8.11 1.42
C VAL A 237 14.57 7.99 1.97
N TYR A 238 13.95 6.81 1.84
CA TYR A 238 12.52 6.68 2.07
C TYR A 238 12.16 5.91 3.35
N LEU A 239 12.79 4.76 3.59
CA LEU A 239 12.49 3.91 4.75
C LEU A 239 13.32 4.26 5.98
N GLY A 240 14.60 4.55 5.79
CA GLY A 240 15.59 4.71 6.86
C GLY A 240 16.17 3.36 7.31
N PRO A 241 17.44 3.32 7.76
CA PRO A 241 18.10 2.06 8.10
C PRO A 241 17.42 1.29 9.24
N PHE A 242 16.80 1.97 10.20
CA PHE A 242 16.08 1.34 11.30
C PHE A 242 14.89 0.49 10.83
N VAL A 243 14.05 1.03 9.94
CA VAL A 243 12.91 0.28 9.39
C VAL A 243 13.40 -0.89 8.55
N CYS A 244 14.45 -0.70 7.75
CA CYS A 244 15.07 -1.77 6.98
C CYS A 244 15.58 -2.90 7.89
N ALA A 245 16.27 -2.56 8.98
CA ALA A 245 16.76 -3.55 9.96
C ALA A 245 15.60 -4.28 10.64
N ALA A 246 14.57 -3.55 11.11
CA ALA A 246 13.38 -4.14 11.70
C ALA A 246 12.68 -5.10 10.72
N PHE A 247 12.56 -4.71 9.45
CA PHE A 247 11.97 -5.54 8.40
C PHE A 247 12.78 -6.82 8.14
N VAL A 248 14.11 -6.71 7.98
CA VAL A 248 14.99 -7.86 7.77
C VAL A 248 14.95 -8.83 8.95
N ILE A 249 15.05 -8.33 10.18
CA ILE A 249 14.93 -9.14 11.40
C ILE A 249 13.57 -9.85 11.44
N SER A 250 12.50 -9.15 11.06
CA SER A 250 11.14 -9.73 11.03
C SER A 250 11.04 -10.87 10.04
N VAL A 251 11.61 -10.73 8.84
CA VAL A 251 11.67 -11.80 7.84
C VAL A 251 12.44 -13.00 8.38
N ILE A 252 13.62 -12.79 8.99
CA ILE A 252 14.45 -13.86 9.55
C ILE A 252 13.68 -14.62 10.64
N VAL A 253 13.12 -13.91 11.61
CA VAL A 253 12.38 -14.49 12.74
C VAL A 253 11.17 -15.29 12.24
N LEU A 254 10.36 -14.71 11.35
CA LEU A 254 9.11 -15.33 10.90
C LEU A 254 9.32 -16.46 9.87
N ALA A 255 10.38 -16.39 9.06
CA ALA A 255 10.74 -17.47 8.14
C ALA A 255 11.28 -18.70 8.89
N ALA A 256 11.99 -18.50 10.00
CA ALA A 256 12.50 -19.59 10.84
C ALA A 256 11.36 -20.41 11.46
N ARG A 257 10.22 -19.79 11.78
CA ARG A 257 9.06 -20.44 12.40
C ARG A 257 8.15 -21.12 11.37
N ARG A 258 7.97 -22.45 11.48
CA ARG A 258 7.11 -23.23 10.56
C ARG A 258 5.69 -22.65 10.41
N ARG A 259 5.08 -22.20 11.52
CA ARG A 259 3.71 -21.64 11.54
C ARG A 259 3.52 -20.35 10.71
N THR A 260 4.56 -19.53 10.56
CA THR A 260 4.50 -18.24 9.84
C THR A 260 5.28 -18.23 8.54
N ARG A 261 6.11 -19.25 8.29
CA ARG A 261 7.01 -19.35 7.14
C ARG A 261 6.30 -19.10 5.82
N ARG A 262 5.17 -19.77 5.57
CA ARG A 262 4.40 -19.61 4.33
C ARG A 262 4.00 -18.16 4.09
N ILE A 263 3.35 -17.54 5.08
CA ILE A 263 2.86 -16.16 4.99
C ILE A 263 4.04 -15.19 4.82
N CYS A 264 5.12 -15.40 5.57
CA CYS A 264 6.34 -14.61 5.46
C CYS A 264 6.94 -14.68 4.04
N MET A 265 7.11 -15.88 3.50
CA MET A 265 7.65 -16.09 2.16
C MET A 265 6.76 -15.49 1.07
N PHE A 266 5.43 -15.62 1.21
CA PHE A 266 4.50 -14.99 0.27
C PHE A 266 4.61 -13.46 0.30
N LEU A 267 4.46 -12.83 1.47
CA LEU A 267 4.45 -11.37 1.58
C LEU A 267 5.82 -10.77 1.23
N PHE A 268 6.92 -11.43 1.62
CA PHE A 268 8.28 -11.02 1.26
C PHE A 268 8.53 -11.19 -0.24
N GLY A 269 8.18 -12.34 -0.81
CA GLY A 269 8.25 -12.57 -2.25
C GLY A 269 7.43 -11.53 -3.04
N GLN A 270 6.28 -11.13 -2.49
CA GLN A 270 5.46 -10.09 -3.09
C GLN A 270 6.18 -8.74 -3.09
N ALA A 271 6.75 -8.33 -1.95
CA ALA A 271 7.52 -7.09 -1.86
C ALA A 271 8.71 -7.06 -2.84
N VAL A 272 9.41 -8.20 -2.99
CA VAL A 272 10.51 -8.35 -3.96
C VAL A 272 10.01 -8.21 -5.39
N LEU A 273 8.93 -8.91 -5.76
CA LEU A 273 8.35 -8.81 -7.10
C LEU A 273 7.85 -7.41 -7.41
N ILE A 274 7.16 -6.75 -6.47
CA ILE A 274 6.74 -5.35 -6.61
C ILE A 274 7.97 -4.49 -6.89
N PHE A 275 9.01 -4.60 -6.08
CA PHE A 275 10.21 -3.79 -6.24
C PHE A 275 10.85 -3.96 -7.63
N ILE A 276 11.05 -5.21 -8.08
CA ILE A 276 11.63 -5.53 -9.40
C ILE A 276 10.76 -4.97 -10.53
N LEU A 277 9.46 -5.27 -10.51
CA LEU A 277 8.53 -4.85 -11.56
C LEU A 277 8.40 -3.32 -11.62
N PHE A 278 8.45 -2.64 -10.46
CA PHE A 278 8.32 -1.21 -10.37
C PHE A 278 9.57 -0.49 -10.90
N VAL A 279 10.75 -0.87 -10.41
CA VAL A 279 12.05 -0.29 -10.80
C VAL A 279 12.35 -0.52 -12.29
N TRP A 280 11.84 -1.61 -12.86
CA TRP A 280 11.93 -1.83 -14.31
C TRP A 280 11.27 -0.69 -15.13
N ILE A 281 10.23 -0.06 -14.57
CA ILE A 281 9.50 1.06 -15.18
C ILE A 281 10.03 2.42 -14.69
N GLN A 282 10.11 2.65 -13.37
CA GLN A 282 10.46 3.93 -12.76
C GLN A 282 10.95 3.80 -11.32
N ASP A 283 11.57 4.85 -10.77
CA ASP A 283 11.99 4.84 -9.37
C ASP A 283 10.85 5.11 -8.39
N PHE A 284 11.03 4.63 -7.15
CA PHE A 284 10.08 4.86 -6.07
C PHE A 284 10.01 6.35 -5.70
N GLY A 285 8.78 6.78 -5.44
CA GLY A 285 8.47 8.04 -4.79
C GLY A 285 7.71 7.76 -3.49
N TRP A 286 7.51 8.79 -2.67
CA TRP A 286 6.86 8.64 -1.35
C TRP A 286 5.53 7.89 -1.41
N GLN A 287 4.66 8.20 -2.37
CA GLN A 287 3.37 7.54 -2.52
C GLN A 287 3.48 6.08 -2.99
N HIS A 288 4.55 5.70 -3.69
CA HIS A 288 4.75 4.34 -4.19
C HIS A 288 5.14 3.37 -3.07
N LEU A 289 5.64 3.85 -1.93
CA LEU A 289 5.97 3.03 -0.76
C LEU A 289 4.75 2.35 -0.15
N PHE A 290 3.53 2.85 -0.43
CA PHE A 290 2.31 2.14 -0.09
C PHE A 290 2.26 0.74 -0.71
N LEU A 291 2.95 0.46 -1.81
CA LEU A 291 3.04 -0.90 -2.36
C LEU A 291 3.71 -1.89 -1.40
N LEU A 292 4.73 -1.45 -0.67
CA LEU A 292 5.52 -2.29 0.24
C LEU A 292 4.97 -2.28 1.67
N MET A 293 4.16 -1.27 2.00
CA MET A 293 3.68 -1.00 3.35
C MET A 293 2.93 -2.18 4.00
N PRO A 294 1.96 -2.86 3.35
CA PRO A 294 1.25 -3.97 4.00
C PRO A 294 2.21 -5.06 4.46
N THR A 295 3.19 -5.43 3.62
CA THR A 295 4.21 -6.42 3.96
C THR A 295 5.06 -5.96 5.15
N ILE A 296 5.59 -4.74 5.11
CA ILE A 296 6.44 -4.21 6.18
C ILE A 296 5.67 -4.17 7.51
N ILE A 297 4.47 -3.57 7.51
CA ILE A 297 3.67 -3.37 8.72
C ILE A 297 3.25 -4.70 9.33
N ILE A 298 2.77 -5.64 8.51
CA ILE A 298 2.32 -6.95 8.99
C ILE A 298 3.50 -7.76 9.54
N LEU A 299 4.60 -7.88 8.80
CA LEU A 299 5.73 -8.70 9.24
C LEU A 299 6.41 -8.11 10.49
N VAL A 300 6.60 -6.80 10.55
CA VAL A 300 7.15 -6.14 11.75
C VAL A 300 6.23 -6.32 12.96
N SER A 301 4.92 -6.15 12.78
CA SER A 301 3.96 -6.33 13.89
C SER A 301 3.91 -7.76 14.42
N LEU A 302 3.97 -8.76 13.53
CA LEU A 302 3.99 -10.18 13.92
C LEU A 302 5.31 -10.56 14.57
N ALA A 303 6.44 -10.05 14.08
CA ALA A 303 7.75 -10.28 14.70
C ALA A 303 7.84 -9.61 16.08
N LEU A 304 7.31 -8.40 16.24
CA LEU A 304 7.20 -7.76 17.56
C LEU A 304 6.33 -8.58 18.51
N LEU A 305 5.22 -9.16 18.04
CA LEU A 305 4.39 -10.06 18.84
C LEU A 305 5.18 -11.31 19.29
N GLU A 306 5.94 -11.93 18.37
CA GLU A 306 6.81 -13.08 18.69
C GLU A 306 7.88 -12.72 19.71
N LEU A 307 8.60 -11.62 19.49
CA LEU A 307 9.70 -11.20 20.33
C LEU A 307 9.23 -10.70 21.69
N ALA A 308 8.09 -9.99 21.74
CA ALA A 308 7.49 -9.53 22.99
C ALA A 308 7.02 -10.68 23.88
N SER A 309 6.78 -11.87 23.33
CA SER A 309 6.50 -13.05 24.16
C SER A 309 7.69 -13.47 25.04
N LEU A 310 8.91 -13.03 24.68
CA LEU A 310 10.14 -13.27 25.45
C LEU A 310 10.35 -12.17 26.51
N ASN A 311 10.23 -10.89 26.11
CA ASN A 311 10.33 -9.74 27.02
C ASN A 311 9.60 -8.51 26.44
N SER A 312 8.32 -8.39 26.74
CA SER A 312 7.40 -7.43 26.12
C SER A 312 7.75 -5.97 26.41
N CYS A 313 8.11 -5.64 27.66
CA CYS A 313 8.36 -4.26 28.07
C CYS A 313 9.57 -3.65 27.36
N ILE A 314 10.69 -4.37 27.27
CA ILE A 314 11.93 -3.82 26.71
C ILE A 314 11.80 -3.66 25.19
N ILE A 315 11.35 -4.72 24.51
CA ILE A 315 11.37 -4.77 23.04
C ILE A 315 10.41 -3.75 22.43
N VAL A 316 9.19 -3.66 22.96
CA VAL A 316 8.20 -2.68 22.49
C VAL A 316 8.62 -1.26 22.84
N SER A 317 9.22 -1.03 24.02
CA SER A 317 9.67 0.30 24.41
C SER A 317 10.84 0.79 23.54
N VAL A 318 11.83 -0.08 23.28
CA VAL A 318 12.97 0.25 22.40
C VAL A 318 12.49 0.53 20.99
N TYR A 319 11.63 -0.33 20.43
CA TYR A 319 11.06 -0.08 19.11
C TYR A 319 10.29 1.23 19.05
N SER A 320 9.44 1.50 20.05
CA SER A 320 8.63 2.73 20.10
C SER A 320 9.51 3.97 20.20
N LEU A 321 10.52 3.95 21.08
CA LEU A 321 11.44 5.07 21.27
C LEU A 321 12.17 5.42 19.97
N VAL A 322 12.78 4.43 19.32
CA VAL A 322 13.55 4.65 18.08
C VAL A 322 12.62 5.06 16.93
N SER A 323 11.42 4.48 16.84
CA SER A 323 10.43 4.85 15.83
C SER A 323 9.91 6.28 16.03
N ILE A 324 9.67 6.70 17.27
CA ILE A 324 9.29 8.09 17.60
C ILE A 324 10.39 9.04 17.13
N MET A 325 11.67 8.73 17.40
CA MET A 325 12.79 9.56 16.94
C MET A 325 12.81 9.68 15.41
N ALA A 326 12.57 8.59 14.68
CA ALA A 326 12.47 8.62 13.21
C ALA A 326 11.22 9.37 12.70
N PHE A 327 10.17 9.44 13.52
CA PHE A 327 8.87 10.01 13.17
C PHE A 327 8.77 11.53 13.39
N VAL A 328 9.43 12.09 14.42
CA VAL A 328 9.35 13.52 14.76
C VAL A 328 9.57 14.46 13.55
N PRO A 329 10.54 14.23 12.65
CA PRO A 329 10.79 15.12 11.50
C PRO A 329 9.62 15.23 10.51
N VAL A 330 8.64 14.32 10.56
CA VAL A 330 7.46 14.36 9.68
C VAL A 330 6.57 15.56 10.00
N PHE A 331 6.46 15.94 11.26
CA PHE A 331 5.55 17.00 11.72
C PHE A 331 6.27 18.29 12.15
N TRP A 332 7.57 18.22 12.37
CA TRP A 332 8.32 19.35 12.95
C TRP A 332 9.49 19.77 12.07
N GLN A 333 9.28 20.84 11.29
CA GLN A 333 10.29 21.39 10.37
C GLN A 333 11.39 22.19 11.11
N SER A 334 11.10 22.77 12.28
CA SER A 334 11.99 23.67 13.02
C SER A 334 13.03 22.99 13.90
N ILE A 335 13.16 21.65 13.80
CA ILE A 335 14.25 20.89 14.41
C ILE A 335 15.48 21.19 13.55
N GLY A 336 16.34 22.08 14.05
CA GLY A 336 17.56 22.46 13.37
C GLY A 336 18.47 21.27 13.04
N PRO A 337 19.56 21.48 12.27
CA PRO A 337 20.46 20.41 11.83
C PRO A 337 21.06 19.57 12.99
N LEU A 338 21.19 20.14 14.19
CA LEU A 338 21.71 19.48 15.39
C LEU A 338 20.72 18.49 16.05
N SER A 339 19.44 18.55 15.71
CA SER A 339 18.39 17.69 16.30
C SER A 339 17.71 16.79 15.27
N ARG A 340 18.24 16.74 14.04
CA ARG A 340 17.83 15.71 13.06
C ARG A 340 18.21 14.34 13.61
N PRO A 341 17.30 13.35 13.57
CA PRO A 341 17.68 12.00 13.96
C PRO A 341 18.83 11.55 13.07
N SER A 342 19.76 10.80 13.64
CA SER A 342 20.92 10.30 12.92
C SER A 342 20.50 9.64 11.60
N GLU A 343 21.30 9.84 10.56
CA GLU A 343 21.15 9.18 9.25
C GLU A 343 21.12 7.64 9.37
N TYR A 344 21.61 7.11 10.49
CA TYR A 344 21.56 5.69 10.84
C TYR A 344 20.19 5.23 11.36
N ILE A 345 19.26 6.13 11.63
CA ILE A 345 17.92 5.84 12.19
C ILE A 345 16.81 6.28 11.24
N ALA A 346 16.84 7.54 10.80
CA ALA A 346 15.74 8.15 10.05
C ALA A 346 15.98 8.15 8.54
N PRO A 347 14.90 8.23 7.73
CA PRO A 347 15.02 8.48 6.29
C PRO A 347 15.71 9.81 5.98
N LEU A 348 16.61 9.81 5.00
CA LEU A 348 17.32 11.00 4.51
C LEU A 348 16.42 11.95 3.72
N GLY A 349 15.34 11.42 3.13
CA GLY A 349 14.44 12.19 2.29
C GLY A 349 13.63 13.20 3.09
N ARG A 350 13.18 14.25 2.40
CA ARG A 350 12.37 15.33 2.98
C ARG A 350 11.02 14.82 3.51
N CYS A 351 10.94 14.60 4.81
CA CYS A 351 9.73 14.10 5.46
C CYS A 351 8.74 15.18 5.93
N PHE A 352 9.16 16.45 6.01
CA PHE A 352 8.32 17.54 6.49
C PHE A 352 7.31 18.04 5.44
N PRO A 353 6.22 18.71 5.86
CA PRO A 353 5.19 19.20 4.96
C PRO A 353 5.74 20.17 3.90
N LEU A 354 5.17 20.12 2.70
CA LEU A 354 5.51 21.06 1.62
C LEU A 354 4.83 22.42 1.87
N ILE A 355 5.67 23.44 2.06
CA ILE A 355 5.31 24.85 2.04
C ILE A 355 5.66 25.40 0.66
N LEU A 356 4.64 25.86 -0.07
CA LEU A 356 4.77 26.45 -1.40
C LEU A 356 4.86 27.98 -1.23
N HIS A 357 6.05 28.53 -1.36
CA HIS A 357 6.29 29.98 -1.26
C HIS A 357 5.99 30.72 -2.58
N ASP A 358 5.86 29.96 -3.67
CA ASP A 358 5.63 30.38 -5.05
C ASP A 358 4.15 30.50 -5.41
N LEU A 359 3.23 30.15 -4.51
CA LEU A 359 1.78 30.26 -4.71
C LEU A 359 1.30 31.66 -5.18
N PRO A 360 1.80 32.78 -4.61
CA PRO A 360 1.46 34.11 -5.09
C PRO A 360 1.90 34.34 -6.55
N GLU A 361 3.08 33.85 -6.91
CA GLU A 361 3.64 34.00 -8.25
C GLU A 361 2.88 33.15 -9.28
N ILE A 362 2.52 31.92 -8.92
CA ILE A 362 1.66 31.07 -9.77
C ILE A 362 0.31 31.75 -10.01
N ARG A 363 -0.28 32.38 -8.98
CA ARG A 363 -1.53 33.13 -9.15
C ARG A 363 -1.37 34.34 -10.07
N ARG A 364 -0.23 35.04 -9.97
CA ARG A 364 0.12 36.16 -10.87
C ARG A 364 0.26 35.71 -12.31
N LEU A 365 0.93 34.58 -12.56
CA LEU A 365 1.08 34.02 -13.91
C LEU A 365 -0.27 33.57 -14.48
N LEU A 366 -1.12 32.95 -13.65
CA LEU A 366 -2.47 32.54 -14.07
C LEU A 366 -3.37 33.73 -14.42
N SER A 367 -3.30 34.83 -13.68
CA SER A 367 -4.08 36.03 -14.01
C SER A 367 -3.65 36.62 -15.35
N VAL A 368 -2.34 36.68 -15.62
CA VAL A 368 -1.82 37.15 -16.93
C VAL A 368 -2.36 36.28 -18.07
N LEU A 369 -2.36 34.95 -17.93
CA LEU A 369 -2.88 34.06 -18.98
C LEU A 369 -4.39 34.22 -19.20
N GLN A 370 -5.16 34.49 -18.14
CA GLN A 370 -6.60 34.76 -18.25
C GLN A 370 -6.89 36.08 -18.96
N ASP A 371 -6.02 37.07 -18.80
CA ASP A 371 -6.13 38.37 -19.49
C ASP A 371 -5.77 38.27 -21.00
N TYR A 372 -5.08 37.22 -21.43
CA TYR A 372 -4.77 36.96 -22.85
C TYR A 372 -5.84 36.11 -23.57
N ASP A 373 -6.66 35.37 -22.83
CA ASP A 373 -7.76 34.53 -23.36
C ASP A 373 -9.12 35.27 -23.37
N ALA A 374 -9.16 36.54 -22.95
CA ALA A 374 -10.31 37.45 -22.99
C ALA A 374 -10.12 38.51 -24.08
#